data_AF-A0A925ZBL4-F1
#
_entry.id   AF-A0A925ZBL4-F1
#
_cell.length_a   1.000
_cell.length_b   1.000
_cell.length_c   1.000
_cell.angle_alpha   90.00
_cell.angle_beta   90.00
_cell.angle_gamma   90.00
#
_symmetry.space_group_name_H-M   'P 1'
#
loop_
_entity.id
_entity.type
_entity.pdbx_description
1 polymer ?
#
loop_
_entity_poly.entity_id
_entity_poly.type
_entity_poly.pdbx_seq_one_letter_code
_entity_poly.pdbx_strand_id
1 'polypeptide(L)' 'MSANTQAVRDYLLGLQSRIIDAVEAEDGRPFITDAWQREPGGKLEGEGRTRLLEGGEVIER' A
#
# COMPACT_ATOMS: atom_id res chain seq x y z
N MET A 1 6.40 -21.87 16.09
CA MET A 1 6.80 -21.45 14.74
C MET A 1 6.63 -19.94 14.66
N SER A 2 7.72 -19.18 14.74
CA SER A 2 7.64 -17.75 14.40
C SER A 2 7.58 -17.67 12.87
N ALA A 3 6.44 -17.27 12.31
CA ALA A 3 6.39 -16.92 10.90
C ALA A 3 7.41 -15.80 10.68
N ASN A 4 8.19 -15.83 9.58
CA ASN A 4 9.08 -14.73 9.24
C ASN A 4 8.24 -13.53 8.75
N THR A 5 7.64 -12.83 9.72
CA THR A 5 6.73 -11.71 9.48
C THR A 5 7.41 -10.56 8.75
N GLN A 6 8.72 -10.39 8.94
CA GLN A 6 9.51 -9.41 8.19
C GLN A 6 9.56 -9.75 6.70
N ALA A 7 9.89 -10.99 6.35
CA ALA A 7 9.92 -11.40 4.94
C ALA A 7 8.54 -11.28 4.26
N VAL A 8 7.46 -11.60 5.00
CA VAL A 8 6.10 -11.40 4.50
C VAL A 8 5.79 -9.91 4.31
N ARG A 9 6.16 -9.06 5.28
CA ARG A 9 5.98 -7.60 5.18
C ARG A 9 6.70 -7.03 3.97
N ASP A 10 7.97 -7.37 3.78
CA ASP A 10 8.78 -6.90 2.66
C ASP A 10 8.20 -7.35 1.32
N TYR A 11 7.74 -8.60 1.25
CA TYR A 11 7.05 -9.13 0.08
C TYR A 11 5.78 -8.33 -0.24
N LEU A 12 4.91 -8.09 0.74
CA LEU A 12 3.62 -7.40 0.55
C LEU A 12 3.81 -5.93 0.16
N LEU A 13 4.78 -5.23 0.75
CA LEU A 13 5.11 -3.86 0.35
C LEU A 13 5.70 -3.79 -1.06
N GLY A 14 6.56 -4.74 -1.41
CA GLY A 14 7.07 -4.87 -2.77
C GLY A 14 5.97 -5.18 -3.77
N LEU A 15 5.02 -6.05 -3.42
CA LEU A 15 3.87 -6.37 -4.25
C LEU A 15 2.97 -5.15 -4.47
N GLN A 16 2.62 -4.42 -3.41
CA GLN A 16 1.84 -3.20 -3.53
C GLN A 16 2.53 -2.21 -4.48
N SER A 17 3.84 -2.02 -4.35
CA SER A 17 4.59 -1.09 -5.20
C SER A 17 4.52 -1.49 -6.67
N ARG A 18 4.77 -2.77 -7.01
CA ARG A 18 4.68 -3.25 -8.40
C ARG A 18 3.28 -3.12 -9.02
N ILE A 19 2.23 -3.34 -8.23
CA ILE A 19 0.85 -3.17 -8.70
C ILE A 19 0.59 -1.69 -9.01
N ILE A 20 0.97 -0.80 -8.10
CA ILE A 20 0.79 0.64 -8.29
C ILE A 20 1.58 1.14 -9.49
N ASP A 21 2.86 0.78 -9.63
CA ASP A 21 3.69 1.18 -10.76
C ASP A 21 3.07 0.74 -12.10
N ALA A 22 2.51 -0.48 -12.16
CA ALA A 22 1.83 -0.97 -13.35
C ALA A 22 0.54 -0.19 -13.64
N VAL A 23 -0.27 0.12 -12.62
CA VAL A 23 -1.51 0.89 -12.82
C VAL A 23 -1.21 2.33 -13.22
N GLU A 24 -0.23 2.98 -12.60
CA GLU A 24 0.21 4.34 -12.97
C GLU A 24 0.69 4.41 -14.42
N ALA A 25 1.38 3.37 -14.90
CA ALA A 25 1.83 3.29 -16.29
C ALA A 25 0.67 3.16 -17.30
N GLU A 26 -0.41 2.45 -16.94
CA GLU A 26 -1.59 2.28 -17.80
C GLU A 26 -2.55 3.47 -17.72
N ASP A 27 -2.78 4.05 -16.53
CA ASP A 27 -3.69 5.19 -16.33
C ASP A 27 -3.05 6.54 -16.71
N GLY A 28 -1.73 6.66 -16.51
CA GLY A 28 -0.97 7.90 -16.73
C GLY A 28 -1.03 8.90 -15.57
N ARG A 29 -1.71 8.57 -14.46
CA ARG A 29 -1.79 9.40 -13.26
C ARG A 29 -1.18 8.72 -12.04
N PRO A 30 -0.52 9.48 -11.15
CA PRO A 30 0.11 8.92 -9.95
C PRO A 30 -0.90 8.65 -8.83
N PHE A 31 -0.64 7.64 -8.00
CA PHE A 31 -1.37 7.40 -6.76
C PHE A 31 -0.91 8.34 -5.64
N ILE A 32 -1.86 8.83 -4.87
CA ILE A 32 -1.62 9.50 -3.59
C ILE A 32 -1.26 8.44 -2.55
N THR A 33 -0.30 8.74 -1.67
CA THR A 33 0.07 7.87 -0.54
C THR A 33 -0.38 8.49 0.77
N ASP A 34 -1.17 7.73 1.53
CA ASP A 34 -1.56 8.06 2.90
C ASP A 34 -0.95 7.03 3.86
N ALA A 35 0.14 7.42 4.52
CA ALA A 35 0.83 6.59 5.50
C ALA A 35 0.26 6.88 6.90
N TRP A 36 -0.04 5.83 7.64
CA TRP A 36 -0.62 5.94 8.98
C TRP A 36 0.08 5.03 9.97
N GLN A 37 0.01 5.43 11.24
CA GLN A 37 0.50 4.66 12.37
C GLN A 37 -0.53 4.75 13.50
N ARG A 38 -0.79 3.63 14.15
CA ARG A 38 -1.63 3.54 15.35
C ARG A 38 -0.75 3.52 16.57
N GLU A 39 -1.27 4.11 17.65
CA GLU A 39 -0.57 4.15 18.94
C GLU A 39 -0.22 2.73 19.43
N PRO A 40 1.01 2.54 19.95
CA PRO A 40 1.45 1.25 20.47
C PRO A 40 0.69 0.88 21.75
N GLY A 41 0.51 -0.42 21.99
CA GLY A 41 -0.10 -0.95 23.22
C GLY A 41 -1.64 -0.96 23.25
N GLY A 42 -2.29 -0.50 22.19
CA GLY A 42 -3.73 -0.67 21.98
C GLY A 42 -4.07 -2.03 21.34
N LYS A 43 -5.33 -2.47 21.44
CA LYS A 43 -5.82 -3.69 20.72
C LYS A 43 -5.66 -3.58 19.19
N LEU A 44 -5.64 -2.36 18.67
CA LEU A 44 -5.40 -2.05 17.26
C LEU A 44 -4.13 -1.21 17.19
N GLU A 45 -2.98 -1.85 17.31
CA GLU A 45 -1.65 -1.25 17.09
C GLU A 45 -1.12 -1.59 15.68
N GLY A 46 -0.07 -0.89 15.25
CA GLY A 46 0.60 -1.14 13.97
C GLY A 46 0.59 0.06 13.02
N GLU A 47 1.03 -0.17 11.79
CA GLU A 47 1.24 0.85 10.77
C GLU A 47 0.84 0.35 9.39
N GLY A 48 0.66 1.26 8.45
CA GLY A 48 0.37 0.92 7.08
C GLY A 48 0.47 2.10 6.12
N ARG A 49 0.20 1.85 4.84
CA ARG A 49 0.02 2.89 3.85
C ARG A 49 -1.10 2.53 2.88
N THR A 50 -2.01 3.46 2.70
CA THR A 50 -3.06 3.42 1.68
C THR A 50 -2.53 4.12 0.42
N ARG A 51 -2.82 3.56 -0.74
CA ARG A 51 -2.53 4.19 -2.04
C ARG A 51 -3.86 4.42 -2.74
N LEU A 52 -4.15 5.65 -3.14
CA LEU A 52 -5.43 6.05 -3.75
C LEU A 52 -5.19 6.74 -5.10
N LEU A 53 -5.96 6.34 -6.11
CA LEU A 53 -6.13 7.03 -7.38
C LEU A 53 -7.62 7.30 -7.54
N GLU A 54 -8.00 8.52 -7.96
CA GLU A 54 -9.39 8.88 -8.22
C GLU A 54 -9.48 9.74 -9.49
N GLY A 55 -10.52 9.49 -10.28
CA GLY A 55 -10.83 10.20 -11.51
C GLY A 55 -9.84 9.95 -12.64
N GLY A 56 -9.14 8.80 -12.65
CA GLY A 56 -8.20 8.42 -13.70
C GLY A 56 -8.86 8.24 -15.07
N GLU A 57 -8.04 8.24 -16.11
CA GLU A 57 -8.52 8.09 -17.50
C GLU A 57 -8.94 6.64 -17.79
N VAL A 58 -8.34 5.67 -17.08
CA VAL A 58 -8.61 4.24 -17.20
C VAL A 58 -9.29 3.72 -15.92
N ILE A 59 -8.79 4.14 -14.76
CA ILE A 59 -9.28 3.74 -13.44
C ILE A 59 -10.04 4.89 -12.78
N GLU A 60 -11.35 4.71 -12.61
CA GLU A 60 -12.20 5.72 -11.97
C GLU A 60 -11.87 5.88 -10.47
N ARG A 61 -11.67 4.78 -9.74
CA ARG A 61 -11.33 4.73 -8.30
C ARG A 61 -10.83 3.35 -7.87
#